data_AF-A0A6J6LXV7-F1
#
_entry.id   AF-A0A6J6LXV7-F1
#
_cell.length_a   1.000
_cell.length_b   1.000
_cell.length_c   1.000
_cell.angle_alpha   90.00
_cell.angle_beta   90.00
_cell.angle_gamma   90.00
#
_symmetry.space_group_name_H-M   'P 1'
#
loop_
_entity.id
_entity.type
_entity.pdbx_description
1 polymer ?
#
loop_
_entity_poly.entity_id
_entity_poly.type
_entity_poly.pdbx_seq_one_letter_code
_entity_poly.pdbx_strand_id
1 'polypeptide(L)'
;MAIAITLHIEHLGKRIGRAPVVLGIVGLIIWSLTSLPFLLDPKLYSLQDHANWLRINWAGFAAARVLFSLSFFLVLARKESLLEHGEMDAARKIHASFATLTYAAVGLLLYGLAGFSSLSGSGQYGSRFTYGLLVLGPALIAIAIINHIDHLSRVIGKPAVVCGVLGAGLWAVSVLPIAIKPSLGEFAGNWDKITLYGFNGGGLILGGVSVALVLLRKRSQDASAA
;
A
#
# COMPACT_ATOMS: atom_id res chain seq x y z
N MET A 1 5.76 -11.60 4.41
CA MET A 1 5.82 -10.27 5.08
C MET A 1 5.11 -10.25 6.43
N ALA A 2 3.85 -10.72 6.54
CA ALA A 2 3.10 -10.75 7.81
C ALA A 2 3.81 -11.51 8.95
N ILE A 3 4.41 -12.67 8.66
CA ILE A 3 5.17 -13.48 9.64
C ILE A 3 6.36 -12.68 10.20
N ALA A 4 7.12 -11.98 9.35
CA ALA A 4 8.26 -11.17 9.78
C ALA A 4 7.87 -9.99 10.68
N ILE A 5 6.71 -9.36 10.42
CA ILE A 5 6.17 -8.28 11.25
C ILE A 5 5.65 -8.83 12.58
N THR A 6 5.05 -10.02 12.58
CA THR A 6 4.57 -10.71 13.79
C THR A 6 5.73 -11.03 14.73
N LEU A 7 6.88 -11.47 14.19
CA LEU A 7 8.10 -11.72 14.98
C LEU A 7 8.69 -10.47 15.63
N HIS A 8 8.32 -9.27 15.15
CA HIS A 8 8.78 -7.98 15.69
C HIS A 8 7.66 -7.19 16.38
N ILE A 9 6.51 -7.84 16.67
CA ILE A 9 5.31 -7.17 17.18
C ILE A 9 5.54 -6.50 18.53
N GLU A 10 6.39 -7.07 19.39
CA GLU A 10 6.70 -6.48 20.69
C GLU A 10 7.54 -5.20 20.54
N HIS A 11 8.58 -5.24 19.71
CA HIS A 11 9.45 -4.09 19.47
C HIS A 11 8.70 -2.96 18.75
N LEU A 12 7.96 -3.29 17.68
CA LEU A 12 7.13 -2.33 16.97
C LEU A 12 5.98 -1.82 17.86
N GLY A 13 5.36 -2.70 18.64
CA GLY A 13 4.26 -2.37 19.54
C GLY A 13 4.65 -1.38 20.63
N LYS A 14 5.89 -1.46 21.15
CA LYS A 14 6.41 -0.48 22.12
C LYS A 14 6.57 0.92 21.50
N ARG A 15 6.97 0.99 20.23
CA ARG A 15 7.30 2.25 19.56
C ARG A 15 6.08 2.93 18.93
N ILE A 16 5.32 2.20 18.13
CA ILE A 16 4.20 2.75 17.36
C ILE A 16 2.82 2.34 17.91
N GLY A 17 2.78 1.49 18.94
CA GLY A 17 1.55 0.97 19.54
C GLY A 17 1.19 -0.42 19.01
N ARG A 18 0.59 -1.28 19.86
CA ARG A 18 0.18 -2.64 19.47
C ARG A 18 -0.97 -2.64 18.45
N ALA A 19 -1.98 -1.81 18.67
CA ALA A 19 -3.15 -1.73 17.80
C ALA A 19 -2.82 -1.45 16.32
N PRO A 20 -2.01 -0.42 15.96
CA PRO A 20 -1.65 -0.19 14.56
C PRO A 20 -0.87 -1.36 13.96
N VAL A 21 0.04 -1.99 14.73
CA VAL A 21 0.78 -3.17 14.23
C VAL A 21 -0.17 -4.33 13.92
N VAL A 22 -1.12 -4.61 14.80
CA VAL A 22 -2.12 -5.66 14.58
C VAL A 22 -2.97 -5.36 13.35
N LEU A 23 -3.47 -4.13 13.20
CA LEU A 23 -4.25 -3.75 12.02
C LEU A 23 -3.45 -3.91 10.72
N GLY A 24 -2.18 -3.51 10.72
CA GLY A 24 -1.29 -3.72 9.57
C GLY A 24 -1.08 -5.20 9.23
N ILE A 25 -0.90 -6.06 10.24
CA ILE A 25 -0.77 -7.51 10.04
C ILE A 25 -2.08 -8.09 9.48
N VAL A 26 -3.22 -7.77 10.08
CA VAL A 26 -4.54 -8.26 9.63
C VAL A 26 -4.80 -7.81 8.19
N GLY A 27 -4.50 -6.56 7.84
CA GLY A 27 -4.59 -6.06 6.47
C GLY A 27 -3.74 -6.87 5.48
N LEU A 28 -2.50 -7.20 5.84
CA LEU A 28 -1.64 -8.06 5.01
C LEU A 28 -2.20 -9.47 4.85
N ILE A 29 -2.75 -10.05 5.92
CA ILE A 29 -3.34 -11.38 5.90
C ILE A 29 -4.56 -11.39 4.97
N ILE A 30 -5.46 -10.43 5.11
CA ILE A 30 -6.65 -10.30 4.25
C ILE A 30 -6.23 -10.19 2.79
N TRP A 31 -5.32 -9.26 2.45
CA TRP A 31 -4.80 -9.13 1.09
C TRP A 31 -4.29 -10.49 0.59
N SER A 32 -3.39 -11.12 1.35
CA SER A 32 -2.74 -12.37 0.95
C SER A 32 -3.74 -13.50 0.72
N LEU A 33 -4.69 -13.69 1.65
CA LEU A 33 -5.70 -14.74 1.56
C LEU A 33 -6.63 -14.51 0.37
N THR A 34 -6.99 -13.27 0.08
CA THR A 34 -7.85 -12.98 -1.08
C THR A 34 -7.11 -13.06 -2.42
N SER A 35 -5.78 -12.94 -2.44
CA SER A 35 -4.96 -13.10 -3.65
C SER A 35 -4.51 -14.53 -3.91
N LEU A 36 -4.38 -15.36 -2.87
CA LEU A 36 -3.83 -16.71 -2.97
C LEU A 36 -4.55 -17.60 -4.01
N PRO A 37 -5.90 -17.61 -4.11
CA PRO A 37 -6.58 -18.43 -5.11
C PRO A 37 -6.14 -18.14 -6.54
N PHE A 38 -5.88 -16.87 -6.89
CA PHE A 38 -5.45 -16.47 -8.25
C PHE A 38 -4.02 -16.90 -8.58
N LEU A 39 -3.18 -17.12 -7.56
CA LEU A 39 -1.85 -17.69 -7.76
C LEU A 39 -1.92 -19.20 -8.05
N LEU A 40 -2.89 -19.88 -7.44
CA LEU A 40 -3.07 -21.32 -7.59
C LEU A 40 -3.88 -21.68 -8.84
N ASP A 41 -4.89 -20.88 -9.16
CA ASP A 41 -5.70 -20.99 -10.36
C ASP A 41 -5.91 -19.61 -11.00
N PRO A 42 -5.07 -19.26 -11.99
CA PRO A 42 -5.18 -17.99 -12.72
C PRO A 42 -6.53 -17.80 -13.43
N LYS A 43 -7.27 -18.89 -13.72
CA LYS A 43 -8.58 -18.79 -14.41
C LYS A 43 -9.61 -18.03 -13.57
N LEU A 44 -9.45 -18.02 -12.24
CA LEU A 44 -10.28 -17.25 -11.32
C LEU A 44 -10.29 -15.75 -11.62
N TYR A 45 -9.31 -15.23 -12.38
CA TYR A 45 -9.27 -13.86 -12.87
C TYR A 45 -10.20 -13.60 -14.09
N SER A 46 -11.15 -14.49 -14.38
CA SER A 46 -12.20 -14.28 -15.39
C SER A 46 -13.41 -13.54 -14.80
N LEU A 47 -13.68 -12.36 -15.33
CA LEU A 47 -14.89 -11.58 -15.04
C LEU A 47 -16.18 -12.29 -15.48
N GLN A 48 -16.11 -13.13 -16.52
CA GLN A 48 -17.26 -13.82 -17.09
C GLN A 48 -17.62 -15.09 -16.29
N ASP A 49 -16.60 -15.87 -15.90
CA ASP A 49 -16.83 -17.19 -15.30
C ASP A 49 -16.80 -17.16 -13.77
N HIS A 50 -16.08 -16.19 -13.18
CA HIS A 50 -15.74 -16.18 -11.76
C HIS A 50 -15.91 -14.81 -11.09
N ALA A 51 -16.97 -14.08 -11.49
CA ALA A 51 -17.29 -12.75 -10.97
C ALA A 51 -17.33 -12.66 -9.43
N ASN A 52 -17.78 -13.70 -8.74
CA ASN A 52 -17.82 -13.73 -7.27
C ASN A 52 -16.42 -13.72 -6.64
N TRP A 53 -15.48 -14.50 -7.17
CA TRP A 53 -14.11 -14.54 -6.68
C TRP A 53 -13.40 -13.21 -6.90
N LEU A 54 -13.60 -12.60 -8.06
CA LEU A 54 -13.03 -11.29 -8.35
C LEU A 54 -13.59 -10.22 -7.40
N ARG A 55 -14.90 -10.24 -7.10
CA ARG A 55 -15.50 -9.34 -6.10
C ARG A 55 -14.92 -9.54 -4.70
N ILE A 56 -14.74 -10.79 -4.26
CA ILE A 56 -14.08 -11.12 -2.99
C ILE A 56 -12.66 -10.56 -2.96
N ASN A 57 -11.91 -10.69 -4.05
CA ASN A 57 -10.56 -10.15 -4.18
C ASN A 57 -10.52 -8.62 -4.02
N TRP A 58 -11.37 -7.92 -4.77
CA TRP A 58 -11.48 -6.46 -4.68
C TRP A 58 -11.92 -5.99 -3.30
N ALA A 59 -12.85 -6.69 -2.65
CA ALA A 59 -13.27 -6.41 -1.28
C ALA A 59 -12.11 -6.61 -0.28
N GLY A 60 -11.34 -7.69 -0.41
CA GLY A 60 -10.16 -7.94 0.40
C GLY A 60 -9.09 -6.86 0.22
N PHE A 61 -8.84 -6.45 -1.02
CA PHE A 61 -7.95 -5.34 -1.36
C PHE A 61 -8.39 -4.01 -0.74
N ALA A 62 -9.68 -3.69 -0.83
CA ALA A 62 -10.25 -2.49 -0.25
C ALA A 62 -10.13 -2.50 1.28
N ALA A 63 -10.54 -3.60 1.92
CA ALA A 63 -10.47 -3.79 3.36
C ALA A 63 -9.02 -3.69 3.88
N ALA A 64 -8.06 -4.34 3.22
CA ALA A 64 -6.65 -4.28 3.59
C ALA A 64 -6.12 -2.83 3.60
N ARG A 65 -6.44 -2.04 2.57
CA ARG A 65 -6.02 -0.63 2.46
C ARG A 65 -6.64 0.25 3.55
N VAL A 66 -7.91 0.04 3.87
CA VAL A 66 -8.57 0.73 4.99
C VAL A 66 -7.91 0.36 6.32
N LEU A 67 -7.59 -0.91 6.55
CA LEU A 67 -6.89 -1.33 7.77
C LEU A 67 -5.48 -0.72 7.88
N PHE A 68 -4.72 -0.64 6.78
CA PHE A 68 -3.46 0.08 6.78
C PHE A 68 -3.66 1.57 7.07
N SER A 69 -4.66 2.20 6.47
CA SER A 69 -4.98 3.61 6.73
C SER A 69 -5.27 3.85 8.22
N LEU A 70 -6.15 3.04 8.82
CA LEU A 70 -6.46 3.10 10.25
C LEU A 70 -5.20 2.88 11.10
N SER A 71 -4.33 1.95 10.72
CA SER A 71 -3.03 1.79 11.37
C SER A 71 -2.23 3.09 11.34
N PHE A 72 -2.10 3.77 10.20
CA PHE A 72 -1.36 5.04 10.13
C PHE A 72 -2.01 6.16 10.96
N PHE A 73 -3.34 6.26 10.98
CA PHE A 73 -4.04 7.20 11.86
C PHE A 73 -3.78 6.93 13.34
N LEU A 74 -3.77 5.66 13.76
CA LEU A 74 -3.42 5.30 15.14
C LEU A 74 -1.96 5.61 15.47
N VAL A 75 -1.03 5.42 14.53
CA VAL A 75 0.37 5.84 14.71
C VAL A 75 0.48 7.36 14.85
N LEU A 76 -0.32 8.12 14.09
CA LEU A 76 -0.39 9.57 14.18
C LEU A 76 -0.93 10.02 15.55
N ALA A 77 -2.06 9.47 15.99
CA ALA A 77 -2.64 9.76 17.31
C ALA A 77 -1.67 9.37 18.45
N ARG A 78 -0.97 8.24 18.30
CA ARG A 78 0.08 7.85 19.25
C ARG A 78 1.21 8.86 19.29
N LYS A 79 1.66 9.35 18.13
CA LYS A 79 2.73 10.35 18.05
C LYS A 79 2.33 11.64 18.75
N GLU A 80 1.11 12.12 18.53
CA GLU A 80 0.57 13.29 19.20
C GLU A 80 0.57 13.11 20.72
N SER A 81 0.00 12.01 21.20
CA SER A 81 0.00 11.66 22.63
C SER A 81 1.41 11.61 23.24
N LEU A 82 2.40 11.04 22.55
CA LEU A 82 3.79 11.00 23.04
C LEU A 82 4.41 12.40 23.17
N LEU A 83 4.07 13.33 22.27
CA LEU A 83 4.56 14.71 22.35
C LEU A 83 3.88 15.48 23.47
N GLU A 84 2.57 15.32 23.66
CA GLU A 84 1.82 15.96 24.74
C GLU A 84 2.33 15.56 26.13
N HIS A 85 2.73 14.30 26.29
CA HIS A 85 3.26 13.77 27.55
C HIS A 85 4.78 14.00 27.72
N GLY A 86 5.43 14.69 26.77
CA GLY A 86 6.86 14.99 26.85
C GLY A 86 7.77 13.74 26.82
N GLU A 87 7.37 12.67 26.14
CA GLU A 87 8.14 11.42 26.09
C GLU A 87 9.53 11.67 25.47
N MET A 88 10.58 11.45 26.26
CA MET A 88 11.97 11.65 25.82
C MET A 88 12.67 10.34 25.42
N ASP A 89 12.03 9.18 25.61
CA ASP A 89 12.62 7.89 25.25
C ASP A 89 12.82 7.77 23.73
N ALA A 90 14.10 7.74 23.32
CA ALA A 90 14.50 7.56 21.93
C ALA A 90 13.96 6.26 21.32
N ALA A 91 13.76 5.21 22.12
CA ALA A 91 13.22 3.93 21.66
C ALA A 91 11.73 4.03 21.27
N ARG A 92 10.99 4.98 21.86
CA ARG A 92 9.57 5.23 21.56
C ARG A 92 9.36 6.32 20.51
N LYS A 93 10.40 7.05 20.14
CA LYS A 93 10.31 8.16 19.18
C LYS A 93 9.87 7.71 17.79
N ILE A 94 8.77 8.27 17.31
CA ILE A 94 8.26 8.10 15.95
C ILE A 94 8.91 9.16 15.05
N HIS A 95 9.79 8.73 14.13
CA HIS A 95 10.63 9.63 13.34
C HIS A 95 9.92 10.21 12.10
N ALA A 96 8.87 9.54 11.62
CA ALA A 96 8.07 10.03 10.51
C ALA A 96 7.41 11.36 10.88
N SER A 97 7.41 12.34 9.96
CA SER A 97 6.74 13.62 10.18
C SER A 97 5.22 13.42 10.25
N PHE A 98 4.49 14.37 10.85
CA PHE A 98 3.02 14.33 10.84
C PHE A 98 2.47 14.33 9.42
N ALA A 99 3.01 15.20 8.55
CA ALA A 99 2.62 15.27 7.14
C ALA A 99 2.81 13.93 6.42
N THR A 100 3.96 13.26 6.61
CA THR A 100 4.20 11.93 6.03
C THR A 100 3.16 10.91 6.47
N LEU A 101 2.87 10.84 7.78
CA LEU A 101 1.86 9.92 8.31
C LEU A 101 0.46 10.24 7.78
N THR A 102 0.09 11.52 7.70
CA THR A 102 -1.20 11.97 7.16
C THR A 102 -1.34 11.62 5.69
N TYR A 103 -0.34 11.93 4.85
CA TYR A 103 -0.40 11.61 3.42
C TYR A 103 -0.47 10.10 3.18
N ALA A 104 0.26 9.28 3.95
CA ALA A 104 0.15 7.83 3.87
C ALA A 104 -1.24 7.34 4.30
N ALA A 105 -1.77 7.83 5.43
CA ALA A 105 -3.07 7.44 5.96
C ALA A 105 -4.21 7.79 4.99
N VAL A 106 -4.25 9.04 4.53
CA VAL A 106 -5.26 9.53 3.59
C VAL A 106 -5.11 8.85 2.24
N GLY A 107 -3.88 8.70 1.73
CA GLY A 107 -3.63 8.02 0.46
C GLY A 107 -4.15 6.58 0.45
N LEU A 108 -3.86 5.82 1.51
CA LEU A 108 -4.40 4.47 1.69
C LEU A 108 -5.92 4.44 1.87
N LEU A 109 -6.50 5.43 2.55
CA LEU A 109 -7.95 5.53 2.72
C LEU A 109 -8.65 5.74 1.39
N LEU A 110 -8.26 6.77 0.64
CA LEU A 110 -8.82 7.06 -0.68
C LEU A 110 -8.69 5.85 -1.60
N TYR A 111 -7.55 5.17 -1.52
CA TYR A 111 -7.33 3.98 -2.31
C TYR A 111 -8.25 2.81 -1.88
N GLY A 112 -8.42 2.59 -0.58
CA GLY A 112 -9.37 1.60 -0.07
C GLY A 112 -10.82 1.89 -0.47
N LEU A 113 -11.25 3.15 -0.36
CA LEU A 113 -12.60 3.60 -0.74
C LEU A 113 -12.88 3.38 -2.23
N ALA A 114 -11.88 3.61 -3.09
CA ALA A 114 -12.00 3.34 -4.52
C ALA A 114 -12.23 1.84 -4.81
N GLY A 115 -11.61 0.96 -4.03
CA GLY A 115 -11.83 -0.49 -4.12
C GLY A 115 -13.27 -0.86 -3.79
N PHE A 116 -13.85 -0.27 -2.73
CA PHE A 116 -15.26 -0.51 -2.38
C PHE A 116 -16.24 0.08 -3.40
N SER A 117 -15.98 1.27 -3.94
CA SER A 117 -16.85 1.84 -4.98
C SER A 117 -16.83 1.03 -6.28
N SER A 118 -15.74 0.28 -6.53
CA SER A 118 -15.63 -0.64 -7.66
C SER A 118 -16.51 -1.90 -7.48
N LEU A 119 -16.99 -2.20 -6.26
CA LEU A 119 -17.88 -3.34 -6.00
C LEU A 119 -19.34 -3.06 -6.35
N SER A 120 -19.77 -1.79 -6.42
CA SER A 120 -21.18 -1.43 -6.61
C SER A 120 -21.67 -1.55 -8.06
N GLY A 121 -20.91 -2.20 -8.95
CA GLY A 121 -21.40 -2.67 -10.24
C GLY A 121 -21.65 -1.60 -11.32
N SER A 122 -21.07 -0.41 -11.20
CA SER A 122 -21.12 0.61 -12.26
C SER A 122 -20.18 0.26 -13.42
N GLY A 123 -20.53 -0.79 -14.18
CA GLY A 123 -19.82 -1.18 -15.40
C GLY A 123 -18.40 -1.72 -15.18
N GLN A 124 -17.80 -2.21 -16.27
CA GLN A 124 -16.44 -2.72 -16.31
C GLN A 124 -15.38 -1.63 -16.03
N TYR A 125 -15.82 -0.36 -16.04
CA TYR A 125 -15.05 0.83 -15.74
C TYR A 125 -15.89 1.74 -14.84
N GLY A 126 -15.60 1.72 -13.54
CA GLY A 126 -16.31 2.54 -12.55
C GLY A 126 -16.33 4.04 -12.87
N SER A 127 -17.02 4.83 -12.04
CA SER A 127 -17.13 6.28 -12.24
C SER A 127 -15.76 7.00 -12.29
N ARG A 128 -15.68 8.16 -12.98
CA ARG A 128 -14.51 9.06 -12.94
C ARG A 128 -14.03 9.32 -11.51
N PHE A 129 -14.98 9.43 -10.59
CA PHE A 129 -14.71 9.59 -9.17
C PHE A 129 -13.88 8.42 -8.61
N THR A 130 -14.28 7.18 -8.89
CA THR A 130 -13.55 5.98 -8.46
C THR A 130 -12.11 5.97 -8.99
N TYR A 131 -11.93 6.25 -10.28
CA TYR A 131 -10.59 6.31 -10.87
C TYR A 131 -9.76 7.50 -10.35
N GLY A 132 -10.39 8.64 -10.05
CA GLY A 132 -9.74 9.77 -9.39
C GLY A 132 -9.17 9.37 -8.03
N LEU A 133 -9.92 8.60 -7.24
CA LEU A 133 -9.43 8.05 -5.98
C LEU A 133 -8.28 7.03 -6.17
N LEU A 134 -8.35 6.19 -7.21
CA LEU A 134 -7.27 5.25 -7.57
C LEU A 134 -5.98 5.93 -8.03
N VAL A 135 -6.04 7.18 -8.52
CA VAL A 135 -4.86 8.00 -8.85
C VAL A 135 -4.34 8.71 -7.61
N LEU A 136 -5.22 9.45 -6.93
CA LEU A 136 -4.85 10.31 -5.80
C LEU A 136 -4.32 9.52 -4.62
N GLY A 137 -4.89 8.35 -4.34
CA GLY A 137 -4.45 7.50 -3.23
C GLY A 137 -2.97 7.10 -3.35
N PRO A 138 -2.57 6.37 -4.40
CA PRO A 138 -1.17 6.02 -4.65
C PRO A 138 -0.24 7.24 -4.83
N ALA A 139 -0.71 8.33 -5.43
CA ALA A 139 0.09 9.57 -5.54
C ALA A 139 0.43 10.15 -4.16
N LEU A 140 -0.54 10.20 -3.23
CA LEU A 140 -0.29 10.64 -1.85
C LEU A 140 0.66 9.70 -1.10
N ILE A 141 0.58 8.39 -1.35
CA ILE A 141 1.54 7.41 -0.79
C ILE A 141 2.95 7.70 -1.32
N ALA A 142 3.10 7.95 -2.63
CA ALA A 142 4.39 8.32 -3.21
C ALA A 142 4.94 9.62 -2.60
N ILE A 143 4.09 10.65 -2.46
CA ILE A 143 4.46 11.92 -1.80
C ILE A 143 4.87 11.68 -0.35
N ALA A 144 4.18 10.81 0.39
CA ALA A 144 4.54 10.47 1.77
C ALA A 144 5.95 9.87 1.86
N ILE A 145 6.28 8.96 0.93
CA ILE A 145 7.61 8.33 0.84
C ILE A 145 8.67 9.38 0.48
N ILE A 146 8.39 10.24 -0.51
CA ILE A 146 9.29 11.32 -0.94
C ILE A 146 9.57 12.30 0.21
N ASN A 147 8.54 12.72 0.94
CA ASN A 147 8.68 13.63 2.07
C ASN A 147 9.53 13.06 3.23
N HIS A 148 9.75 11.74 3.22
CA HIS A 148 10.57 11.06 4.22
C HIS A 148 11.81 10.37 3.61
N ILE A 149 12.18 10.76 2.38
CA ILE A 149 13.18 10.05 1.58
C ILE A 149 14.56 10.02 2.23
N ASP A 150 15.01 11.10 2.86
CA ASP A 150 16.35 11.16 3.45
C ASP A 150 16.49 10.19 4.61
N HIS A 151 15.49 10.16 5.50
CA HIS A 151 15.47 9.24 6.62
C HIS A 151 15.32 7.79 6.13
N LEU A 152 14.37 7.53 5.23
CA LEU A 152 14.18 6.18 4.67
C LEU A 152 15.43 5.69 3.92
N SER A 153 16.09 6.54 3.15
CA SER A 153 17.30 6.19 2.40
C SER A 153 18.46 5.79 3.31
N ARG A 154 18.58 6.41 4.49
CA ARG A 154 19.58 6.03 5.50
C ARG A 154 19.24 4.72 6.19
N VAL A 155 17.96 4.52 6.54
CA VAL A 155 17.52 3.35 7.31
C VAL A 155 17.41 2.12 6.42
N ILE A 156 16.63 2.18 5.34
CA ILE A 156 16.29 1.04 4.48
C ILE A 156 17.03 1.02 3.14
N GLY A 157 17.84 2.04 2.85
CA GLY A 157 18.69 2.11 1.66
C GLY A 157 18.03 2.80 0.46
N LYS A 158 18.78 3.65 -0.24
CA LYS A 158 18.29 4.39 -1.42
C LYS A 158 17.61 3.51 -2.47
N PRO A 159 18.17 2.35 -2.88
CA PRO A 159 17.53 1.52 -3.91
C PRO A 159 16.13 1.05 -3.52
N ALA A 160 15.93 0.63 -2.26
CA ALA A 160 14.63 0.21 -1.77
C ALA A 160 13.61 1.36 -1.81
N VAL A 161 14.04 2.58 -1.43
CA VAL A 161 13.17 3.76 -1.46
C VAL A 161 12.79 4.12 -2.90
N VAL A 162 13.75 4.15 -3.82
CA VAL A 162 13.50 4.44 -5.24
C VAL A 162 12.50 3.43 -5.82
N CYS A 163 12.69 2.14 -5.58
CA CYS A 163 11.73 1.11 -6.01
C CYS A 163 10.33 1.35 -5.40
N GLY A 164 10.24 1.74 -4.13
CA GLY A 164 8.97 2.05 -3.48
C GLY A 164 8.25 3.25 -4.09
N VAL A 165 8.96 4.34 -4.35
CA VAL A 165 8.42 5.55 -4.99
C VAL A 165 7.97 5.25 -6.42
N LEU A 166 8.81 4.59 -7.21
CA LEU A 166 8.47 4.22 -8.58
C LEU A 166 7.30 3.24 -8.62
N GLY A 167 7.23 2.28 -7.69
CA GLY A 167 6.12 1.34 -7.60
C GLY A 167 4.78 2.03 -7.34
N ALA A 168 4.75 2.95 -6.36
CA ALA A 168 3.56 3.75 -6.07
C ALA A 168 3.20 4.70 -7.23
N GLY A 169 4.20 5.30 -7.87
CA GLY A 169 4.03 6.19 -9.02
C GLY A 169 3.48 5.47 -10.26
N LEU A 170 4.04 4.31 -10.61
CA LEU A 170 3.53 3.48 -11.71
C LEU A 170 2.08 3.06 -11.47
N TRP A 171 1.70 2.82 -10.21
CA TRP A 171 0.31 2.56 -9.87
C TRP A 171 -0.56 3.77 -10.19
N ALA A 172 -0.23 4.97 -9.72
CA ALA A 172 -0.99 6.18 -10.02
C ALA A 172 -1.13 6.41 -11.54
N VAL A 173 -0.04 6.20 -12.28
CA VAL A 173 -0.01 6.36 -13.74
C VAL A 173 -0.83 5.28 -14.47
N SER A 174 -0.89 4.05 -13.95
CA SER A 174 -1.62 2.94 -14.58
C SER A 174 -3.11 3.24 -14.80
N VAL A 175 -3.71 4.04 -13.92
CA VAL A 175 -5.14 4.37 -13.92
C VAL A 175 -5.44 5.81 -14.35
N LEU A 176 -4.40 6.65 -14.49
CA LEU A 176 -4.53 8.06 -14.84
C LEU A 176 -5.27 8.32 -16.17
N PRO A 177 -4.98 7.59 -17.27
CA PRO A 177 -5.70 7.81 -18.53
C PRO A 177 -7.21 7.57 -18.39
N ILE A 178 -7.60 6.53 -17.64
CA ILE A 178 -9.01 6.19 -17.43
C ILE A 178 -9.69 7.23 -16.51
N ALA A 179 -8.96 7.76 -15.52
CA ALA A 179 -9.45 8.85 -14.68
C ALA A 179 -9.75 10.13 -15.47
N ILE A 180 -8.88 10.47 -16.43
CA ILE A 180 -9.04 11.65 -17.29
C ILE A 180 -10.15 11.44 -18.32
N LYS A 181 -10.16 10.27 -18.98
CA LYS A 181 -11.10 9.95 -20.05
C LYS A 181 -11.59 8.50 -19.90
N PRO A 182 -12.74 8.27 -19.23
CA PRO A 182 -13.27 6.92 -18.97
C PRO A 182 -13.51 6.07 -20.23
N SER A 183 -13.83 6.72 -21.35
CA SER A 183 -14.02 6.02 -22.64
C SER A 183 -12.74 5.36 -23.17
N LEU A 184 -11.57 5.65 -22.59
CA LEU A 184 -10.34 4.89 -22.85
C LEU A 184 -10.36 3.49 -22.23
N GLY A 185 -11.18 3.28 -21.19
CA GLY A 185 -11.47 1.95 -20.67
C GLY A 185 -12.32 1.14 -21.65
N GLU A 186 -13.40 1.75 -22.16
CA GLU A 186 -14.44 1.03 -22.93
C GLU A 186 -14.09 0.75 -24.41
N PHE A 187 -13.15 1.50 -25.03
CA PHE A 187 -13.03 1.49 -26.51
C PHE A 187 -11.60 1.49 -27.09
N ALA A 188 -10.53 1.19 -26.34
CA ALA A 188 -9.16 1.44 -26.83
C ALA A 188 -8.19 0.24 -26.79
N GLY A 189 -8.37 -0.77 -27.64
CA GLY A 189 -7.29 -1.70 -28.02
C GLY A 189 -6.54 -2.37 -26.86
N ASN A 190 -5.20 -2.53 -26.99
CA ASN A 190 -4.32 -3.11 -25.96
C ASN A 190 -3.96 -2.11 -24.83
N TRP A 191 -4.63 -0.95 -24.70
CA TRP A 191 -4.25 0.06 -23.70
C TRP A 191 -4.48 -0.41 -22.27
N ASP A 192 -5.59 -1.08 -22.00
CA ASP A 192 -5.87 -1.72 -20.71
C ASP A 192 -4.77 -2.73 -20.33
N LYS A 193 -4.28 -3.53 -21.29
CA LYS A 193 -3.15 -4.46 -21.13
C LYS A 193 -1.86 -3.74 -20.76
N ILE A 194 -1.54 -2.64 -21.41
CA ILE A 194 -0.30 -1.91 -21.17
C ILE A 194 -0.35 -1.12 -19.85
N THR A 195 -1.43 -0.38 -19.62
CA THR A 195 -1.52 0.52 -18.46
C THR A 195 -2.00 -0.22 -17.23
N LEU A 196 -3.18 -0.84 -17.28
CA LEU A 196 -3.81 -1.47 -16.11
C LEU A 196 -3.08 -2.74 -15.67
N TYR A 197 -2.52 -3.53 -16.61
CA TYR A 197 -1.79 -4.75 -16.26
C TYR A 197 -0.28 -4.56 -16.28
N GLY A 198 0.27 -3.90 -17.32
CA GLY A 198 1.70 -3.67 -17.46
C GLY A 198 2.27 -2.74 -16.37
N PHE A 199 1.75 -1.50 -16.25
CA PHE A 199 2.26 -0.57 -15.23
C PHE A 199 1.88 -0.98 -13.81
N ASN A 200 0.69 -1.56 -13.61
CA ASN A 200 0.31 -2.08 -12.30
C ASN A 200 1.20 -3.26 -11.86
N GLY A 201 1.39 -4.24 -12.75
CA GLY A 201 2.27 -5.37 -12.52
C GLY A 201 3.72 -4.93 -12.27
N GLY A 202 4.22 -3.99 -13.08
CA GLY A 202 5.52 -3.36 -12.85
C GLY A 202 5.60 -2.67 -11.48
N GLY A 203 4.55 -1.96 -11.08
CA GLY A 203 4.45 -1.33 -9.76
C GLY A 203 4.50 -2.34 -8.60
N LEU A 204 3.77 -3.45 -8.72
CA LEU A 204 3.80 -4.55 -7.75
C LEU A 204 5.17 -5.22 -7.66
N ILE A 205 5.83 -5.46 -8.81
CA ILE A 205 7.19 -6.01 -8.86
C ILE A 205 8.16 -5.09 -8.15
N LEU A 206 8.13 -3.78 -8.44
CA LEU A 206 8.99 -2.80 -7.77
C LEU A 206 8.72 -2.72 -6.27
N GLY A 207 7.45 -2.82 -5.85
CA GLY A 207 7.09 -2.93 -4.44
C GLY A 207 7.70 -4.18 -3.78
N GLY A 208 7.62 -5.33 -4.45
CA GLY A 208 8.24 -6.58 -3.98
C GLY A 208 9.77 -6.49 -3.89
N VAL A 209 10.41 -5.95 -4.92
CA VAL A 209 11.87 -5.71 -4.96
C VAL A 209 12.29 -4.73 -3.86
N SER A 210 11.52 -3.66 -3.62
CA SER A 210 11.76 -2.72 -2.53
C SER A 210 11.84 -3.45 -1.19
N VAL A 211 10.85 -4.30 -0.88
CA VAL A 211 10.83 -5.09 0.37
C VAL A 211 12.02 -6.06 0.43
N ALA A 212 12.35 -6.75 -0.65
CA ALA A 212 13.50 -7.65 -0.70
C ALA A 212 14.82 -6.92 -0.42
N LEU A 213 15.01 -5.72 -0.99
CA LEU A 213 16.18 -4.88 -0.75
C LEU A 213 16.27 -4.42 0.71
N VAL A 214 15.13 -4.11 1.35
CA VAL A 214 15.11 -3.81 2.80
C VAL A 214 15.60 -5.00 3.61
N LEU A 215 15.14 -6.21 3.29
CA LEU A 215 15.55 -7.44 3.99
C LEU A 215 17.05 -7.73 3.79
N LEU A 216 17.55 -7.60 2.56
CA LEU A 216 18.98 -7.79 2.25
C LEU A 216 19.85 -6.78 3.01
N ARG A 217 19.44 -5.50 3.06
CA ARG A 217 20.15 -4.47 3.81
C ARG A 217 20.19 -4.80 5.30
N LYS A 218 19.05 -5.15 5.90
CA LYS A 218 19.01 -5.53 7.32
C LYS A 218 19.94 -6.70 7.63
N ARG A 219 19.88 -7.76 6.81
CA ARG A 219 20.78 -8.91 6.95
C ARG A 219 22.26 -8.52 6.87
N SER A 220 22.62 -7.60 5.96
CA SER A 220 24.01 -7.13 5.85
C SER A 220 24.47 -6.32 7.07
N GLN A 221 23.58 -5.54 7.68
CA GLN A 221 23.86 -4.77 8.89
C GLN A 221 24.05 -5.69 10.10
N ASP A 222 23.18 -6.69 10.25
CA ASP A 222 23.29 -7.67 11.33
C ASP A 222 24.58 -8.50 11.22
N ALA A 223 24.95 -8.90 9.99
CA ALA A 223 26.19 -9.64 9.74
C ALA A 223 27.47 -8.80 9.99
N SER A 224 27.39 -7.47 9.88
CA SER A 224 28.53 -6.58 10.16
C SER A 224 28.66 -6.22 11.64
N ALA A 225 27.63 -6.50 12.44
CA ALA A 225 27.58 -6.22 13.88
C ALA A 225 27.94 -7.44 14.75
N ALA A 226 28.05 -8.62 14.14
CA ALA A 226 28.46 -9.89 14.75
C ALA A 226 29.96 -10.13 14.54
#